data_AF-A0A1F9VCU0-F1
#
_entry.id   AF-A0A1F9VCU0-F1
#
_cell.length_a   1.000
_cell.length_b   1.000
_cell.length_c   1.000
_cell.angle_alpha   90.00
_cell.angle_beta   90.00
_cell.angle_gamma   90.00
#
_symmetry.space_group_name_H-M   'P 1'
#
loop_
_entity.id
_entity.type
_entity.pdbx_description
1 polymer ?
#
loop_
_entity_poly.entity_id
_entity_poly.type
_entity_poly.pdbx_seq_one_letter_code
_entity_poly.pdbx_strand_id
1 'polypeptide(L)'
;MSKTRTAESYLSFWVMSQASIFFMGNHCYNSQVFRKPDNDFMDPTSFKLDVRAYGLRVIYAAAYVLMDRAYVLLEGNPKSKVTVYLKLKSDCSQNLKQLRATFLSELATQKLRWMLAEANQPVREHIIKEALQIWNPKQLDGGNEKQLDSLSGEDPPQDQREELDRLLSEVKEEWSPKKSG
;
A
#
# COMPACT_ATOMS: atom_id res chain seq x y z
N MET A 1 22.93 -35.66 54.73
CA MET A 1 21.96 -36.76 54.45
C MET A 1 21.02 -36.24 53.38
N SER A 2 21.27 -36.56 52.10
CA SER A 2 20.57 -37.59 51.29
C SER A 2 19.08 -37.25 51.09
N LYS A 3 18.44 -37.34 49.93
CA LYS A 3 18.72 -37.85 48.58
C LYS A 3 17.40 -37.54 47.80
N THR A 4 17.43 -36.82 46.68
CA THR A 4 17.12 -37.32 45.31
C THR A 4 15.71 -37.84 45.00
N ARG A 5 15.28 -37.54 43.75
CA ARG A 5 14.31 -38.22 42.85
C ARG A 5 12.97 -37.46 42.67
N THR A 6 12.40 -37.26 41.48
CA THR A 6 12.58 -37.95 40.18
C THR A 6 11.89 -37.19 39.03
N ALA A 7 12.54 -37.22 37.85
CA ALA A 7 12.04 -37.52 36.49
C ALA A 7 10.81 -36.75 35.93
N GLU A 8 11.01 -35.91 34.90
CA GLU A 8 10.94 -36.25 33.45
C GLU A 8 9.52 -36.51 32.94
N SER A 9 9.04 -35.62 32.07
CA SER A 9 8.26 -36.03 30.89
C SER A 9 8.38 -34.98 29.79
N TYR A 10 9.32 -35.22 28.89
CA TYR A 10 9.38 -34.66 27.55
C TYR A 10 8.09 -34.98 26.79
N LEU A 11 7.45 -33.98 26.19
CA LEU A 11 6.49 -34.21 25.11
C LEU A 11 6.92 -33.42 23.87
N SER A 12 7.81 -34.07 23.14
CA SER A 12 8.21 -33.80 21.77
C SER A 12 7.01 -34.10 20.86
N PHE A 13 6.29 -33.09 20.40
CA PHE A 13 5.31 -33.25 19.32
C PHE A 13 6.04 -33.14 17.97
N TRP A 14 6.48 -34.29 17.49
CA TRP A 14 6.86 -34.54 16.11
C TRP A 14 5.60 -34.93 15.34
N VAL A 15 5.17 -34.10 14.39
CA VAL A 15 4.22 -34.52 13.33
C VAL A 15 4.98 -34.45 12.03
N MET A 16 5.68 -35.55 11.71
CA MET A 16 6.05 -35.88 10.34
C MET A 16 4.87 -36.62 9.72
N SER A 17 4.11 -35.95 8.86
CA SER A 17 3.22 -36.61 7.91
C SER A 17 3.92 -36.62 6.56
N GLN A 18 4.46 -37.78 6.19
CA GLN A 18 4.93 -38.05 4.84
C GLN A 18 3.73 -38.07 3.89
N ALA A 19 3.78 -37.27 2.84
CA ALA A 19 3.02 -37.49 1.63
C ALA A 19 3.90 -37.09 0.45
N SER A 20 4.71 -38.05 -0.01
CA SER A 20 5.32 -38.01 -1.33
C SER A 20 4.22 -38.27 -2.35
N ILE A 21 3.77 -37.24 -3.05
CA ILE A 21 3.05 -37.39 -4.32
C ILE A 21 3.98 -36.87 -5.41
N PHE A 22 4.44 -37.83 -6.21
CA PHE A 22 5.23 -37.67 -7.41
C PHE A 22 4.31 -37.12 -8.51
N PHE A 23 4.45 -35.84 -8.87
CA PHE A 23 3.86 -35.28 -10.08
C PHE A 23 5.01 -34.77 -10.97
N MET A 24 5.27 -35.52 -12.04
CA MET A 24 6.10 -35.09 -13.16
C MET A 24 5.37 -33.94 -13.86
N GLY A 25 6.00 -32.77 -13.85
CA GLY A 25 5.52 -31.56 -14.50
C GLY A 25 6.61 -30.50 -14.46
N ASN A 26 7.54 -30.60 -15.42
CA ASN A 26 8.64 -29.68 -15.61
C ASN A 26 8.13 -28.26 -15.88
N HIS A 27 8.13 -27.38 -14.87
CA HIS A 27 8.47 -25.97 -15.04
C HIS A 27 9.05 -25.43 -13.73
N CYS A 28 10.19 -24.77 -13.87
CA CYS A 28 11.12 -24.39 -12.82
C CYS A 28 10.49 -23.48 -11.74
N TYR A 29 10.09 -24.04 -10.61
CA TYR A 29 10.06 -23.29 -9.36
C TYR A 29 11.44 -23.37 -8.72
N ASN A 30 12.26 -22.34 -8.98
CA ASN A 30 13.49 -22.12 -8.23
C ASN A 30 13.09 -21.67 -6.82
N SER A 31 12.78 -22.62 -5.94
CA SER A 31 12.60 -22.38 -4.51
C SER A 31 13.96 -22.07 -3.91
N GLN A 32 14.42 -20.83 -4.08
CA GLN A 32 15.51 -20.32 -3.25
C GLN A 32 14.98 -20.26 -1.83
N VAL A 33 15.28 -21.31 -1.07
CA VAL A 33 15.24 -21.31 0.39
C VAL A 33 16.01 -20.07 0.81
N PHE A 34 15.32 -19.12 1.43
CA PHE A 34 15.89 -17.90 1.98
C PHE A 34 16.79 -18.29 3.15
N ARG A 35 17.98 -18.82 2.84
CA ARG A 35 19.01 -19.15 3.83
C ARG A 35 19.40 -17.84 4.51
N LYS A 36 19.62 -17.92 5.82
CA LYS A 36 20.29 -16.86 6.57
C LYS A 36 21.53 -16.46 5.75
N PRO A 37 21.75 -15.17 5.46
CA PRO A 37 22.85 -14.78 4.59
C PRO A 37 24.17 -15.22 5.24
N ASP A 38 24.73 -16.32 4.75
CA ASP A 38 26.14 -16.63 4.92
C ASP A 38 26.94 -15.50 4.23
N ASN A 39 28.12 -15.19 4.78
CA ASN A 39 28.90 -13.94 4.64
C ASN A 39 29.25 -13.44 3.20
N ASP A 40 28.63 -13.96 2.14
CA ASP A 40 28.78 -13.52 0.74
C ASP A 40 27.92 -12.29 0.37
N PHE A 41 27.17 -11.75 1.33
CA PHE A 41 26.49 -10.45 1.21
C PHE A 41 27.53 -9.34 1.38
N MET A 42 28.20 -8.94 0.29
CA MET A 42 29.03 -7.73 0.28
C MET A 42 28.19 -6.50 0.70
N ASP A 43 28.53 -5.99 1.88
CA ASP A 43 28.02 -4.87 2.69
C ASP A 43 26.55 -4.45 2.53
N PRO A 44 25.59 -5.24 3.03
CA PRO A 44 24.24 -4.75 3.26
C PRO A 44 24.28 -3.57 4.24
N THR A 45 23.71 -2.43 3.83
CA THR A 45 23.45 -1.36 4.80
C THR A 45 22.30 -1.78 5.68
N SER A 46 22.53 -1.83 6.99
CA SER A 46 21.50 -2.16 7.97
C SER A 46 21.24 -1.02 8.94
N PHE A 47 19.99 -0.88 9.36
CA PHE A 47 19.59 0.08 10.40
C PHE A 47 18.33 -0.41 11.13
N LYS A 48 18.18 0.03 12.39
CA LYS A 48 17.07 -0.37 13.26
C LYS A 48 15.97 0.69 13.26
N LEU A 49 14.73 0.24 13.24
CA LEU A 49 13.53 1.06 13.35
C LEU A 49 12.68 0.59 14.53
N ASP A 50 12.04 1.55 15.19
CA ASP A 50 11.05 1.27 16.22
C ASP A 50 9.66 1.11 15.57
N VAL A 51 9.08 -0.08 15.72
CA VAL A 51 7.78 -0.40 15.14
C VAL A 51 6.66 0.37 15.81
N ARG A 52 6.81 0.76 17.08
CA ARG A 52 5.79 1.56 17.80
C ARG A 52 5.73 2.99 17.26
N ALA A 53 6.85 3.52 16.79
CA ALA A 53 6.93 4.87 16.26
C ALA A 53 6.37 5.00 14.83
N TYR A 54 6.57 3.99 13.99
CA TYR A 54 6.21 4.04 12.57
C TYR A 54 5.02 3.16 12.19
N GLY A 55 4.77 2.06 12.91
CA GLY A 55 3.81 1.04 12.53
C GLY A 55 4.39 0.03 11.53
N LEU A 56 4.14 -1.25 11.77
CA LEU A 56 4.69 -2.35 10.95
C LEU A 56 4.23 -2.26 9.49
N ARG A 57 2.95 -1.90 9.26
CA ARG A 57 2.38 -1.73 7.92
C ARG A 57 3.11 -0.66 7.10
N VAL A 58 3.46 0.45 7.73
CA VAL A 58 4.16 1.57 7.09
C VAL A 58 5.57 1.14 6.68
N ILE A 59 6.26 0.38 7.55
CA ILE A 59 7.59 -0.17 7.25
C ILE A 59 7.50 -1.12 6.04
N TYR A 60 6.50 -2.00 5.98
CA TYR A 60 6.30 -2.86 4.82
C TYR A 60 6.00 -2.06 3.55
N ALA A 61 5.11 -1.07 3.61
CA ALA A 61 4.78 -0.23 2.46
C ALA A 61 6.01 0.47 1.89
N ALA A 62 6.88 1.03 2.75
CA ALA A 62 8.13 1.64 2.33
C ALA A 62 9.09 0.62 1.69
N ALA A 63 9.17 -0.61 2.23
CA ALA A 63 9.97 -1.68 1.65
C ALA A 63 9.47 -2.09 0.26
N TYR A 64 8.15 -2.19 0.07
CA TYR A 64 7.54 -2.53 -1.23
C TYR A 64 7.88 -1.52 -2.33
N VAL A 65 7.92 -0.22 -2.01
CA VAL A 65 8.28 0.85 -2.97
C VAL A 65 9.74 0.76 -3.45
N LEU A 66 10.60 0.08 -2.69
CA LEU A 66 12.02 -0.08 -3.00
C LEU A 66 12.36 -1.44 -3.63
N MET A 67 11.38 -2.32 -3.80
CA MET A 67 11.60 -3.66 -4.36
C MET A 67 12.07 -3.64 -5.81
N ASP A 68 11.89 -2.54 -6.54
CA ASP A 68 12.39 -2.37 -7.90
C ASP A 68 13.93 -2.25 -7.93
N ARG A 69 14.50 -1.48 -7.01
CA ARG A 69 15.92 -1.08 -6.96
C ARG A 69 16.76 -1.92 -6.01
N ALA A 70 16.15 -2.49 -4.98
CA ALA A 70 16.87 -3.18 -3.92
C ALA A 70 16.12 -4.39 -3.37
N TYR A 71 16.89 -5.34 -2.85
CA TYR A 71 16.39 -6.37 -1.95
C TYR A 71 16.31 -5.79 -0.54
N VAL A 72 15.11 -5.84 0.03
CA VAL A 72 14.85 -5.42 1.41
C VAL A 72 14.56 -6.66 2.25
N LEU A 73 15.36 -6.89 3.28
CA LEU A 73 15.11 -7.91 4.29
C LEU A 73 14.74 -7.22 5.61
N LEU A 74 13.64 -7.67 6.21
CA LEU A 74 13.16 -7.19 7.50
C LEU A 74 13.30 -8.32 8.51
N GLU A 75 14.09 -8.09 9.57
CA GLU A 75 14.30 -9.07 10.64
C GLU A 75 14.00 -8.42 12.00
N GLY A 76 13.54 -9.21 12.98
CA GLY A 76 13.34 -8.75 14.35
C GLY A 76 11.92 -8.99 14.86
N ASN A 77 11.52 -8.23 15.88
CA ASN A 77 10.23 -8.39 16.52
C ASN A 77 9.21 -7.40 15.96
N PRO A 78 8.10 -7.87 15.36
CA PRO A 78 7.08 -7.02 14.74
C PRO A 78 6.31 -6.10 15.72
N LYS A 79 6.54 -6.21 17.03
CA LYS A 79 5.91 -5.37 18.07
C LYS A 79 6.86 -4.37 18.74
N SER A 80 8.17 -4.44 18.47
CA SER A 80 9.14 -3.57 19.13
C SER A 80 10.14 -2.97 18.15
N LYS A 81 11.12 -3.74 17.69
CA LYS A 81 12.18 -3.26 16.80
C LYS A 81 12.36 -4.19 15.63
N VAL A 82 12.48 -3.59 14.45
CA VAL A 82 12.79 -4.27 13.20
C VAL A 82 14.10 -3.71 12.66
N THR A 83 14.98 -4.59 12.24
CA THR A 83 16.19 -4.28 11.50
C THR A 83 15.87 -4.39 10.01
N VAL A 84 16.16 -3.31 9.28
CA VAL A 84 16.05 -3.25 7.82
C VAL A 84 17.43 -3.48 7.24
N TYR A 85 17.54 -4.46 6.34
CA TYR A 85 18.73 -4.74 5.56
C TYR A 85 18.44 -4.38 4.11
N LEU A 86 19.31 -3.57 3.51
CA LEU A 86 19.21 -3.15 2.12
C LEU A 86 20.39 -3.69 1.31
N LYS A 87 20.09 -4.30 0.17
CA LYS A 87 21.08 -4.68 -0.85
C LYS A 87 20.63 -4.17 -2.21
N LEU A 88 21.54 -3.51 -2.93
CA LEU A 88 21.28 -3.06 -4.29
C LEU A 88 21.09 -4.26 -5.22
N LYS A 89 20.20 -4.11 -6.20
CA LYS A 89 20.18 -5.01 -7.36
C LYS A 89 21.30 -4.65 -8.32
N SER A 90 21.72 -5.61 -9.15
CA SER A 90 22.83 -5.48 -10.11
C SER A 90 22.71 -4.26 -11.02
N ASP A 91 21.48 -3.87 -11.34
CA ASP A 91 21.19 -2.85 -12.37
C ASP A 91 20.94 -1.46 -11.76
N CYS A 92 21.18 -1.30 -10.46
CA CYS A 92 20.92 -0.04 -9.76
C CYS A 92 22.14 0.88 -9.78
N SER A 93 21.99 2.10 -10.30
CA SER A 93 23.03 3.14 -10.32
C SER A 93 23.19 3.89 -8.99
N GLN A 94 22.26 3.69 -8.03
CA GLN A 94 22.29 4.36 -6.74
C GLN A 94 23.29 3.70 -5.80
N ASN A 95 23.90 4.48 -4.91
CA ASN A 95 24.68 3.92 -3.82
C ASN A 95 23.80 3.58 -2.59
N LEU A 96 24.31 2.75 -1.68
CA LEU A 96 23.56 2.30 -0.49
C LEU A 96 23.10 3.45 0.42
N LYS A 97 23.88 4.54 0.50
CA LYS A 97 23.54 5.72 1.31
C LYS A 97 22.33 6.45 0.74
N GLN A 98 22.28 6.62 -0.58
CA GLN A 98 21.13 7.18 -1.30
C GLN A 98 19.91 6.30 -1.12
N LEU A 99 20.06 4.98 -1.29
CA LEU A 99 18.97 4.03 -1.11
C LEU A 99 18.38 4.07 0.31
N ARG A 100 19.24 4.17 1.33
CA ARG A 100 18.79 4.37 2.72
C ARG A 100 18.04 5.69 2.91
N ALA A 101 18.53 6.79 2.32
CA ALA A 101 17.84 8.07 2.37
C ALA A 101 16.46 8.00 1.70
N THR A 102 16.37 7.35 0.53
CA THR A 102 15.11 7.08 -0.16
C THR A 102 14.17 6.24 0.71
N PHE A 103 14.66 5.18 1.36
CA PHE A 103 13.85 4.37 2.28
C PHE A 103 13.26 5.22 3.41
N LEU A 104 14.07 6.07 4.06
CA LEU A 104 13.59 6.90 5.16
C LEU A 104 12.59 7.97 4.68
N SER A 105 12.81 8.53 3.49
CA SER A 105 11.87 9.46 2.86
C SER A 105 10.53 8.77 2.57
N GLU A 106 10.56 7.59 1.96
CA GLU A 106 9.34 6.81 1.70
C GLU A 106 8.65 6.39 3.00
N LEU A 107 9.40 6.00 4.03
CA LEU A 107 8.83 5.67 5.34
C LEU A 107 8.05 6.85 5.94
N ALA A 108 8.59 8.06 5.86
CA ALA A 108 7.91 9.27 6.32
C ALA A 108 6.66 9.57 5.49
N THR A 109 6.76 9.47 4.16
CA THR A 109 5.62 9.68 3.25
C THR A 109 4.51 8.66 3.49
N GLN A 110 4.85 7.37 3.64
CA GLN A 110 3.88 6.32 3.91
C GLN A 110 3.21 6.49 5.28
N LYS A 111 3.95 6.95 6.29
CA LYS A 111 3.38 7.28 7.61
C LYS A 111 2.34 8.38 7.49
N LEU A 112 2.68 9.46 6.79
CA LEU A 112 1.77 10.58 6.58
C LEU A 112 0.49 10.12 5.83
N ARG A 113 0.66 9.39 4.72
CA ARG A 113 -0.47 8.84 3.95
C ARG A 113 -1.36 7.96 4.81
N TRP A 114 -0.77 7.11 5.64
CA TRP A 114 -1.53 6.25 6.55
C TRP A 114 -2.33 7.06 7.58
N MET A 115 -1.72 8.07 8.20
CA MET A 115 -2.40 8.96 9.14
C MET A 115 -3.56 9.71 8.48
N LEU A 116 -3.37 10.25 7.26
CA LEU A 116 -4.45 10.90 6.53
C LEU A 116 -5.55 9.90 6.14
N ALA A 117 -5.18 8.68 5.75
CA ALA A 117 -6.14 7.65 5.41
C ALA A 117 -7.00 7.26 6.62
N GLU A 118 -6.41 7.13 7.81
CA GLU A 118 -7.15 6.86 9.05
C GLU A 118 -8.04 8.05 9.43
N ALA A 119 -7.50 9.28 9.42
CA ALA A 119 -8.27 10.48 9.76
C ALA A 119 -9.47 10.70 8.81
N ASN A 120 -9.31 10.39 7.53
CA ASN A 120 -10.35 10.56 6.51
C ASN A 120 -11.25 9.33 6.33
N GLN A 121 -11.08 8.27 7.13
CA GLN A 121 -11.93 7.09 7.08
C GLN A 121 -13.44 7.42 7.19
N PRO A 122 -13.92 8.21 8.18
CA PRO A 122 -15.35 8.48 8.31
C PRO A 122 -15.92 9.27 7.12
N VAL A 123 -15.12 10.18 6.55
CA VAL A 123 -15.51 10.95 5.37
C VAL A 123 -15.67 10.02 4.16
N ARG A 124 -14.72 9.10 3.94
CA ARG A 124 -14.85 8.09 2.86
C ARG A 124 -16.05 7.18 3.06
N GLU A 125 -16.31 6.76 4.29
CA GLU A 125 -17.48 5.94 4.61
C GLU A 125 -18.79 6.68 4.34
N HIS A 126 -18.88 7.97 4.68
CA HIS A 126 -20.05 8.79 4.38
C HIS A 126 -20.26 8.93 2.86
N ILE A 127 -19.23 9.28 2.11
CA ILE A 127 -19.31 9.40 0.64
C ILE A 127 -19.78 8.08 0.01
N ILE A 128 -19.27 6.94 0.46
CA ILE A 128 -19.69 5.62 -0.02
C ILE A 128 -21.16 5.36 0.31
N LYS A 129 -21.62 5.71 1.52
CA LYS A 129 -23.03 5.55 1.92
C LYS A 129 -23.97 6.39 1.04
N GLU A 130 -23.62 7.64 0.76
CA GLU A 130 -24.40 8.51 -0.12
C GLU A 130 -24.40 7.98 -1.56
N ALA A 131 -23.23 7.57 -2.08
CA ALA A 131 -23.13 6.99 -3.42
C ALA A 131 -23.95 5.70 -3.58
N LEU A 132 -23.98 4.85 -2.54
CA LEU A 132 -24.79 3.63 -2.53
C LEU A 132 -26.29 3.92 -2.46
N GLN A 133 -26.72 4.98 -1.76
CA GLN A 133 -28.12 5.41 -1.75
C GLN A 133 -28.56 5.89 -3.13
N ILE A 134 -27.73 6.69 -3.80
CA ILE A 134 -27.99 7.16 -5.17
C ILE A 134 -28.03 5.99 -6.16
N TRP A 135 -27.15 5.01 -6.00
CA TRP A 135 -27.05 3.87 -6.92
C TRP A 135 -28.11 2.78 -6.70
N ASN A 136 -28.81 2.74 -5.56
CA ASN A 136 -29.76 1.68 -5.26
C ASN A 136 -31.06 1.86 -6.07
N PRO A 137 -31.32 1.05 -7.12
CA PRO A 137 -32.43 1.29 -8.05
C PRO A 137 -33.81 1.00 -7.43
N LYS A 138 -33.86 0.35 -6.25
CA LYS A 138 -35.11 0.01 -5.56
C LYS A 138 -35.74 1.16 -4.76
N GLN A 139 -35.09 2.32 -4.66
CA GLN A 139 -35.66 3.52 -4.04
C GLN A 139 -36.32 4.48 -5.05
N LEU A 140 -36.30 4.16 -6.34
CA LEU A 140 -36.94 4.98 -7.38
C LEU A 140 -38.46 4.75 -7.52
N ASP A 141 -39.06 3.91 -6.68
CA ASP A 141 -40.48 3.53 -6.82
C ASP A 141 -41.39 4.16 -5.76
N GLY A 142 -40.91 5.12 -4.96
CA GLY A 142 -41.76 5.69 -3.91
C GLY A 142 -41.19 6.88 -3.16
N GLY A 143 -41.31 8.07 -3.77
CA GLY A 143 -41.58 9.29 -3.01
C GLY A 143 -40.37 10.08 -2.49
N ASN A 144 -39.40 10.41 -3.32
CA ASN A 144 -38.52 11.56 -3.06
C ASN A 144 -37.89 12.16 -4.33
N GLU A 145 -38.72 12.54 -5.31
CA GLU A 145 -38.29 13.42 -6.42
C GLU A 145 -37.81 14.81 -5.91
N LYS A 146 -38.19 15.22 -4.70
CA LYS A 146 -37.82 16.55 -4.16
C LYS A 146 -36.38 16.67 -3.66
N GLN A 147 -35.67 15.56 -3.48
CA GLN A 147 -34.32 15.60 -2.89
C GLN A 147 -33.19 15.59 -3.95
N LEU A 148 -33.50 15.26 -5.20
CA LEU A 148 -32.53 15.35 -6.31
C LEU A 148 -32.44 16.78 -6.87
N ASP A 149 -33.54 17.55 -6.81
CA ASP A 149 -33.61 18.97 -7.21
C ASP A 149 -32.88 19.92 -6.25
N SER A 150 -32.54 19.46 -5.04
CA SER A 150 -31.84 20.27 -4.02
C SER A 150 -30.31 20.10 -4.03
N LEU A 151 -29.78 19.23 -4.89
CA LEU A 151 -28.35 19.02 -5.11
C LEU A 151 -27.88 19.38 -6.53
N SER A 152 -28.80 19.66 -7.46
CA SER A 152 -28.52 20.58 -8.55
C SER A 152 -28.37 21.97 -7.94
N GLY A 153 -27.13 22.45 -7.85
CA GLY A 153 -26.86 23.85 -7.50
C GLY A 153 -27.80 24.75 -8.27
N GLU A 154 -28.33 25.76 -7.60
CA GLU A 154 -29.23 26.75 -8.18
C GLU A 154 -28.80 27.04 -9.61
N ASP A 155 -29.73 26.85 -10.54
CA ASP A 155 -29.59 27.28 -11.92
C ASP A 155 -28.93 28.67 -11.89
N PRO A 156 -27.70 28.85 -12.43
CA PRO A 156 -26.98 30.09 -12.27
C PRO A 156 -27.89 31.24 -12.72
N PRO A 157 -27.93 32.36 -11.97
CA PRO A 157 -28.80 33.47 -12.29
C PRO A 157 -28.57 33.89 -13.75
N GLN A 158 -29.64 34.42 -14.36
CA GLN A 158 -29.73 34.53 -15.81
C GLN A 158 -28.58 35.35 -16.44
N ASP A 159 -28.02 36.30 -15.69
CA ASP A 159 -26.82 37.07 -16.02
C ASP A 159 -25.56 36.20 -16.18
N GLN A 160 -25.35 35.24 -15.28
CA GLN A 160 -24.21 34.33 -15.33
C GLN A 160 -24.31 33.33 -16.49
N ARG A 161 -25.53 32.96 -16.90
CA ARG A 161 -25.76 32.09 -18.07
C ARG A 161 -25.35 32.77 -19.37
N GLU A 162 -25.75 34.02 -19.52
CA GLU A 162 -25.42 34.83 -20.69
C GLU A 162 -23.91 35.04 -20.81
N GLU A 163 -23.21 35.23 -19.68
CA GLU A 163 -21.76 35.33 -19.66
C GLU A 163 -21.07 34.00 -19.99
N LEU A 164 -21.58 32.88 -19.47
CA LEU A 164 -21.08 31.54 -19.82
C LEU A 164 -21.24 31.23 -21.32
N ASP A 165 -22.40 31.50 -21.89
CA ASP A 165 -22.67 31.28 -23.32
C ASP A 165 -21.78 32.16 -24.20
N ARG A 166 -21.52 33.40 -23.77
CA ARG A 166 -20.56 34.29 -24.45
C ARG A 166 -19.15 33.68 -24.44
N LEU A 167 -18.65 33.25 -23.29
CA LEU A 167 -17.31 32.65 -23.16
C LEU A 167 -17.18 31.34 -23.97
N LEU A 168 -18.21 30.51 -24.00
CA LEU A 168 -18.24 29.29 -24.81
C LEU A 168 -18.16 29.60 -26.32
N SER A 169 -18.82 30.67 -26.77
CA SER A 169 -18.77 31.07 -28.18
C SER A 169 -17.37 31.53 -28.61
N GLU A 170 -16.67 32.30 -27.75
CA GLU A 170 -15.31 32.79 -28.01
C GLU A 170 -14.30 31.65 -28.09
N VAL A 171 -14.34 30.70 -27.14
CA VAL A 171 -13.46 29.51 -27.16
C VAL A 171 -13.70 28.66 -28.41
N LYS A 172 -14.95 28.53 -28.84
CA LYS A 172 -15.31 27.76 -30.05
C LYS A 172 -14.79 28.40 -31.32
N GLU A 173 -14.73 29.73 -31.38
CA GLU A 173 -14.11 30.46 -32.48
C GLU A 173 -12.58 30.29 -32.49
N GLU A 174 -11.93 30.38 -31.33
CA GLU A 174 -10.47 30.16 -31.22
C GLU A 174 -10.05 28.73 -31.57
N TRP A 175 -10.86 27.74 -31.20
CA TRP A 175 -10.56 26.32 -31.38
C TRP A 175 -11.04 25.76 -32.72
N SER A 176 -11.66 26.59 -33.57
CA SER A 176 -12.01 26.19 -34.93
C SER A 176 -10.72 26.00 -35.75
N PRO A 177 -10.46 24.79 -36.28
CA PRO A 177 -9.19 24.49 -36.93
C PRO A 177 -9.01 25.43 -38.13
N LYS A 178 -7.97 26.28 -38.09
CA LYS A 178 -7.55 27.06 -39.26
C LYS A 178 -7.30 26.07 -40.39
N LYS A 179 -8.07 26.18 -41.48
CA LYS A 179 -7.78 25.44 -42.71
C LYS A 179 -6.35 25.80 -43.12
N SER A 180 -5.42 24.89 -42.91
CA SER A 180 -4.06 24.97 -43.44
C SER A 180 -4.18 24.93 -44.96
N GLY A 181 -4.08 26.09 -45.59
CA GLY A 181 -3.88 26.23 -47.03
C GLY A 181 -2.43 25.90 -47.42
#